data_AF-A0A916XMK6-F1
#
_entry.id   AF-A0A916XMK6-F1
#
_cell.length_a   1.000
_cell.length_b   1.000
_cell.length_c   1.000
_cell.angle_alpha   90.00
_cell.angle_beta   90.00
_cell.angle_gamma   90.00
#
_symmetry.space_group_name_H-M   'P 1'
#
loop_
_entity.id
_entity.type
_entity.pdbx_description
1 polymer ?
#
loop_
_entity_poly.entity_id
_entity_poly.type
_entity_poly.pdbx_seq_one_letter_code
_entity_poly.pdbx_strand_id
1 'polypeptide(L)' 'MQKDEIRSCGPVVSLEDIRLRRYYIALANADEDWQQTRACFALEGITLSDDDAERAGRLIASDQALEQALQEVRSAHLVW' A
#
# COMPACT_ATOMS: atom_id res chain seq x y z
N MET A 1 5.26 -34.43 -29.87
CA MET A 1 4.59 -34.12 -28.58
C MET A 1 5.03 -32.72 -28.18
N GLN A 2 4.19 -31.72 -28.47
CA GLN A 2 4.40 -30.34 -28.00
C GLN A 2 4.26 -30.34 -26.48
N LYS A 3 5.26 -29.81 -25.77
CA LYS A 3 5.16 -29.53 -24.34
C LYS A 3 4.59 -28.13 -24.22
N ASP A 4 3.41 -28.04 -23.62
CA ASP A 4 2.77 -26.78 -23.27
C ASP A 4 3.70 -25.99 -22.34
N GLU A 5 4.27 -24.90 -22.86
CA GLU A 5 4.91 -23.87 -22.05
C GLU A 5 3.81 -23.19 -21.23
N ILE A 6 3.71 -23.55 -19.95
CA ILE A 6 2.89 -22.83 -18.97
C ILE A 6 3.50 -21.43 -18.82
N ARG A 7 2.98 -20.51 -19.60
CA ARG A 7 3.28 -19.09 -19.53
C ARG A 7 2.47 -18.48 -18.38
N SER A 8 3.06 -18.43 -17.19
CA SER A 8 2.68 -17.44 -16.16
C SER A 8 3.73 -17.40 -15.04
N CYS A 9 4.74 -16.56 -15.20
CA CYS A 9 5.54 -16.08 -14.07
C CYS A 9 5.00 -14.68 -13.70
N GLY A 10 3.86 -14.64 -13.01
CA GLY A 10 3.56 -13.50 -12.15
C GLY A 10 4.55 -13.49 -10.97
N PRO A 11 4.89 -12.32 -10.41
CA PRO A 11 5.83 -12.26 -9.28
C PRO A 11 5.30 -13.13 -8.14
N VAL A 12 6.13 -14.04 -7.65
CA VAL A 12 5.81 -14.89 -6.48
C VAL A 12 5.82 -13.99 -5.25
N VAL A 13 4.67 -13.45 -4.89
CA VAL A 13 4.47 -12.76 -3.60
C VAL A 13 4.47 -13.83 -2.52
N SER A 14 5.34 -13.71 -1.52
CA SER A 14 5.37 -14.71 -0.45
C SER A 14 4.11 -14.62 0.41
N LEU A 15 3.69 -15.73 1.02
CA LEU A 15 2.57 -15.72 1.98
C LEU A 15 2.82 -14.75 3.14
N GLU A 16 4.09 -14.52 3.48
CA GLU A 16 4.48 -13.59 4.51
C GLU A 16 4.25 -12.14 4.08
N ASP A 17 4.60 -11.78 2.85
CA ASP A 17 4.33 -10.45 2.30
C ASP A 17 2.83 -10.14 2.29
N ILE A 18 1.99 -11.14 1.97
CA ILE A 18 0.52 -10.99 1.99
C ILE A 18 0.02 -10.75 3.42
N ARG A 19 0.55 -11.49 4.41
CA ARG A 19 0.17 -11.32 5.82
C ARG A 19 0.59 -9.96 6.34
N LEU A 20 1.81 -9.54 6.02
CA LEU A 20 2.35 -8.27 6.42
C LEU A 20 1.55 -7.10 5.82
N ARG A 21 1.18 -7.19 4.54
CA ARG A 21 0.27 -6.23 3.90
C ARG A 21 -1.07 -6.12 4.63
N ARG A 22 -1.70 -7.26 4.94
CA ARG A 22 -2.97 -7.27 5.70
C ARG A 22 -2.84 -6.68 7.09
N TYR A 23 -1.71 -6.91 7.75
CA TYR A 23 -1.43 -6.33 9.06
C TYR A 23 -1.39 -4.80 8.99
N TYR A 24 -0.64 -4.21 8.05
CA TYR A 24 -0.57 -2.75 7.93
C TYR A 24 -1.91 -2.11 7.54
N ILE A 25 -2.66 -2.73 6.63
CA ILE A 25 -4.01 -2.26 6.28
C ILE A 25 -4.92 -2.28 7.52
N ALA A 26 -4.87 -3.34 8.32
CA ALA A 26 -5.64 -3.44 9.55
C ALA A 26 -5.23 -2.39 10.58
N LEU A 27 -3.92 -2.14 10.71
CA LEU A 27 -3.36 -1.12 11.60
C LEU A 27 -3.84 0.28 11.21
N ALA A 28 -3.73 0.66 9.94
CA ALA A 28 -4.26 1.92 9.45
C ALA A 28 -5.77 2.03 9.69
N ASN A 29 -6.54 0.98 9.40
CA ASN A 29 -7.98 1.01 9.61
C ASN A 29 -8.41 1.12 11.09
N ALA A 30 -7.53 0.81 12.03
CA ALA A 30 -7.75 0.99 13.46
C ALA A 30 -7.26 2.36 13.98
N ASP A 31 -6.52 3.12 13.18
CA ASP A 31 -5.93 4.40 13.56
C ASP A 31 -6.89 5.57 13.31
N GLU A 32 -7.13 6.39 14.33
CA GLU A 32 -8.11 7.49 14.28
C GLU A 32 -7.68 8.61 13.32
N ASP A 33 -6.39 8.94 13.29
CA ASP A 33 -5.84 9.99 12.42
C ASP A 33 -5.93 9.58 10.94
N TRP A 34 -5.69 8.30 10.63
CA TRP A 34 -5.93 7.74 9.31
C TRP A 34 -7.41 7.79 8.91
N GLN A 35 -8.34 7.43 9.82
CA GLN A 35 -9.77 7.53 9.53
C GLN A 35 -10.19 8.97 9.23
N GLN A 36 -9.68 9.94 9.98
CA GLN A 36 -9.93 11.35 9.73
C GLN A 36 -9.36 11.80 8.39
N THR A 37 -8.13 11.40 8.07
CA THR A 37 -7.48 11.69 6.78
C THR A 37 -8.33 11.16 5.63
N ARG A 38 -8.73 9.89 5.70
CA ARG A 38 -9.57 9.23 4.69
C ARG A 38 -10.92 9.94 4.54
N ALA A 39 -11.53 10.41 5.62
CA ALA A 39 -12.76 11.19 5.57
C ALA A 39 -12.55 12.54 4.86
N CYS A 40 -11.45 13.25 5.13
CA CYS A 40 -11.12 14.49 4.44
C CYS A 40 -10.99 14.30 2.91
N PHE A 41 -10.26 13.27 2.47
CA PHE A 41 -10.16 12.94 1.04
C PHE A 41 -11.51 12.57 0.43
N ALA A 42 -12.36 11.84 1.16
CA ALA A 42 -13.69 11.48 0.70
C ALA A 42 -14.59 12.72 0.50
N LEU A 43 -14.45 13.76 1.31
CA LEU A 43 -15.15 15.04 1.13
C LEU A 43 -14.72 15.76 -0.17
N GLU A 44 -13.50 15.53 -0.63
CA GLU A 44 -12.98 16.02 -1.91
C GLU A 44 -13.34 15.10 -3.09
N GLY A 45 -14.08 14.02 -2.84
CA GLY A 45 -14.45 13.03 -3.87
C GLY A 45 -13.32 12.06 -4.22
N ILE A 46 -12.25 12.01 -3.41
CA ILE A 46 -11.11 11.13 -3.61
C ILE A 46 -11.28 9.88 -2.73
N THR A 47 -11.24 8.71 -3.36
CA THR A 47 -11.30 7.43 -2.65
C THR A 47 -9.89 6.87 -2.49
N LEU A 48 -9.42 6.76 -1.25
CA LEU A 48 -8.14 6.12 -0.93
C LEU A 48 -8.28 4.59 -1.03
N SER A 49 -7.25 3.94 -1.56
CA SER A 49 -7.19 2.50 -1.83
C SER A 49 -6.60 1.71 -0.66
N ASP A 50 -6.66 0.38 -0.74
CA ASP A 50 -5.97 -0.51 0.19
C ASP A 50 -4.43 -0.33 0.16
N ASP A 51 -3.86 0.09 -0.97
CA ASP A 51 -2.42 0.38 -1.06
C ASP A 51 -2.05 1.65 -0.28
N ASP A 52 -2.95 2.64 -0.25
CA ASP A 52 -2.77 3.85 0.55
C ASP A 52 -2.89 3.52 2.04
N ALA A 53 -3.84 2.65 2.42
CA ALA A 53 -3.96 2.14 3.77
C ALA A 53 -2.72 1.30 4.18
N GLU A 54 -2.15 0.50 3.29
CA GLU A 54 -0.91 -0.24 3.55
C GLU A 54 0.25 0.72 3.86
N ARG A 55 0.44 1.76 3.02
CA ARG A 55 1.49 2.78 3.22
C ARG A 55 1.29 3.54 4.53
N ALA A 56 0.05 3.93 4.84
CA ALA A 56 -0.27 4.58 6.10
C ALA A 56 0.03 3.67 7.29
N GLY A 57 -0.32 2.38 7.21
CA GLY A 57 -0.01 1.40 8.24
C GLY A 57 1.48 1.22 8.48
N ARG A 58 2.30 1.23 7.43
CA ARG A 58 3.78 1.20 7.54
C ARG A 58 4.34 2.44 8.25
N LEU A 59 3.76 3.62 7.97
CA LEU A 59 4.12 4.86 8.67
C LEU A 59 3.74 4.82 10.15
N ILE A 60 2.52 4.36 10.48
CA ILE A 60 2.03 4.24 11.85
C ILE A 60 2.88 3.25 12.66
N ALA A 61 3.23 2.12 12.05
CA ALA A 61 4.11 1.13 12.66
C ALA A 61 5.57 1.64 12.84
N SER A 62 5.90 2.82 12.30
CA SER A 62 7.27 3.33 12.18
C SER A 62 8.22 2.42 11.40
N ASP A 63 7.66 1.47 10.63
CA ASP A 63 8.39 0.57 9.74
C ASP A 63 8.82 1.28 8.45
N GLN A 64 8.30 2.48 8.21
CA GLN A 64 8.75 3.39 7.17
C GLN A 64 8.88 4.80 7.75
N ALA A 65 10.01 5.47 7.46
CA ALA A 65 10.16 6.88 7.81
C ALA A 65 9.27 7.75 6.91
N LEU A 66 8.66 8.80 7.48
CA LEU A 66 7.81 9.73 6.72
C LEU A 66 8.50 10.31 5.49
N GLU A 67 9.78 10.69 5.61
CA GLU A 67 10.58 11.19 4.49
C GLU A 67 10.71 10.16 3.35
N GLN A 68 10.84 8.88 3.69
CA GLN A 68 10.93 7.82 2.70
C GLN A 68 9.59 7.63 1.97
N ALA A 69 8.47 7.62 2.70
CA ALA A 69 7.14 7.53 2.10
C ALA A 69 6.84 8.72 1.17
N LEU A 70 7.21 9.94 1.59
CA LEU A 70 7.08 11.13 0.75
C LEU A 70 7.95 11.05 -0.51
N GLN A 71 9.15 10.49 -0.41
CA GLN A 71 10.05 10.31 -1.55
C GLN A 71 9.49 9.29 -2.56
N GLU A 72 8.84 8.21 -2.10
CA GLU A 72 8.20 7.21 -2.95
C GLU A 72 6.98 7.78 -3.70
N VAL A 73 6.15 8.58 -3.03
CA VAL A 73 5.02 9.28 -3.68
C VAL A 73 5.55 10.25 -4.74
N ARG A 74 6.61 11.00 -4.43
CA ARG A 74 7.25 11.93 -5.37
C ARG A 74 7.81 11.19 -6.59
N SER A 75 8.55 10.10 -6.40
CA SER A 75 9.13 9.36 -7.52
C SER A 75 8.08 8.69 -8.40
N ALA A 76 6.93 8.28 -7.83
CA ALA A 76 5.82 7.73 -8.59
C ALA A 76 5.06 8.76 -9.44
N HIS A 77 5.04 10.03 -9.04
CA HIS A 77 4.23 11.08 -9.68
C HIS A 77 5.02 12.20 -10.38
N LEU A 78 6.35 12.27 -10.21
CA LEU A 78 7.20 13.34 -10.77
C LEU A 78 8.20 12.83 -11.82
N VAL A 79 7.88 11.77 -12.56
CA VAL A 79 8.67 11.39 -13.74
C VAL A 79 8.49 12.47 -14.82
N TRP A 80 9.51 13.33 -14.96
CA TRP A 80 9.74 14.20 -16.12
C TRP A 80 10.62 13.48 -17.14
#